data_AF-A0A6A0H120-F1
#
_entry.id   AF-A0A6A0H120-F1
#
_cell.length_a   1.000
_cell.length_b   1.000
_cell.length_c   1.000
_cell.angle_alpha   90.00
_cell.angle_beta   90.00
_cell.angle_gamma   90.00
#
_symmetry.space_group_name_H-M   'P 1'
#
loop_
_entity.id
_entity.type
_entity.pdbx_description
1 polymer ?
#
loop_
_entity_poly.entity_id
_entity_poly.type
_entity_poly.pdbx_seq_one_letter_code
_entity_poly.pdbx_strand_id
1 'polypeptide(L)'
;MKAYHNNAEATAATLDQDGWLHSGDVGRYDVDGYVSVVDRIKELIKVNSLQVSPSEIEDVILQLPQVVEVSVVGVPHDMTGEAPRAYITTKGGIDEKTVTIYTSSTYTAITERSSL
;
A
#
# COMPACT_ATOMS: atom_id res chain seq x y z
N MET A 1 12.52 23.21 -3.97
CA MET A 1 13.16 22.58 -5.15
C MET A 1 12.92 23.49 -6.35
N LYS A 2 13.87 23.64 -7.30
CA LYS A 2 13.68 24.55 -8.45
C LYS A 2 13.14 23.84 -9.69
N ALA A 3 13.72 22.69 -10.04
CA ALA A 3 13.34 21.85 -11.17
C ALA A 3 14.14 20.55 -11.11
N TYR A 4 13.76 19.56 -11.90
CA TYR A 4 14.63 18.43 -12.24
C TYR A 4 15.72 18.88 -13.23
N HIS A 5 16.94 18.37 -13.04
CA HIS A 5 18.06 18.71 -13.91
C HIS A 5 17.82 18.18 -15.33
N ASN A 6 17.85 19.08 -16.32
CA ASN A 6 17.63 18.78 -17.75
C ASN A 6 16.34 17.99 -18.06
N ASN A 7 15.31 18.10 -17.21
CA ASN A 7 14.06 17.38 -17.39
C ASN A 7 12.85 18.29 -17.14
N ALA A 8 12.49 19.06 -18.16
CA ALA A 8 11.37 19.99 -18.11
C ALA A 8 10.02 19.26 -17.96
N GLU A 9 9.86 18.09 -18.59
CA GLU A 9 8.65 17.28 -18.50
C GLU A 9 8.40 16.79 -17.07
N ALA A 10 9.41 16.18 -16.44
CA ALA A 10 9.31 15.76 -15.04
C ALA A 10 9.06 16.95 -14.11
N THR A 11 9.63 18.13 -14.42
CA THR A 11 9.39 19.35 -13.63
C THR A 11 7.93 19.79 -13.72
N ALA A 12 7.36 19.84 -14.92
CA ALA A 12 5.97 20.21 -15.14
C ALA A 12 4.98 19.16 -14.58
N ALA A 13 5.38 17.89 -14.50
CA ALA A 13 4.58 16.84 -13.88
C ALA A 13 4.62 16.85 -12.34
N THR A 14 5.60 17.50 -11.74
CA THR A 14 5.83 17.49 -10.29
C THR A 14 5.52 18.83 -9.62
N LEU A 15 5.67 19.95 -10.34
CA LEU A 15 5.29 21.28 -9.89
C LEU A 15 4.10 21.78 -10.71
N ASP A 16 3.02 22.16 -10.04
CA ASP A 16 1.87 22.75 -10.72
C ASP A 16 2.07 24.23 -11.06
N GLN A 17 1.03 24.84 -11.64
CA GLN A 17 1.05 26.25 -12.07
C GLN A 17 1.17 27.24 -10.90
N ASP A 18 0.77 26.82 -9.70
CA ASP A 18 0.83 27.61 -8.47
C ASP A 18 2.15 27.36 -7.70
N GLY A 19 2.99 26.44 -8.20
CA GLY A 19 4.29 26.10 -7.64
C GLY A 19 4.24 25.04 -6.53
N TRP A 20 3.12 24.33 -6.34
CA TRP A 20 3.01 23.25 -5.37
C TRP A 20 3.69 21.98 -5.85
N LEU A 21 4.29 21.25 -4.89
CA LEU A 21 4.94 19.97 -5.13
C LEU A 21 3.95 18.81 -5.00
N HIS A 22 3.76 18.06 -6.08
CA HIS A 22 3.08 16.77 -6.03
C HIS A 22 4.02 15.69 -5.46
N SER A 23 4.03 15.52 -4.13
CA SER A 23 4.87 14.51 -3.46
C SER A 23 4.52 13.07 -3.88
N GLY A 24 3.24 12.85 -4.20
CA GLY A 24 2.70 11.52 -4.46
C GLY A 24 2.42 10.72 -3.19
N ASP A 25 2.51 11.35 -2.02
CA ASP A 25 2.23 10.73 -0.73
C ASP A 25 0.77 10.97 -0.32
N VAL A 26 0.16 9.98 0.31
CA VAL A 26 -1.18 10.05 0.89
C VAL A 26 -1.05 10.48 2.34
N GLY A 27 -1.65 11.62 2.68
CA GLY A 27 -1.64 12.17 4.03
C GLY A 27 -3.00 12.04 4.71
N ARG A 28 -2.99 11.78 6.02
CA ARG A 28 -4.17 11.91 6.89
C ARG A 28 -3.96 13.10 7.81
N TYR A 29 -4.95 14.00 7.84
CA TYR A 29 -5.00 15.14 8.75
C TYR A 29 -5.97 14.85 9.89
N ASP A 30 -5.55 15.09 11.13
CA ASP A 30 -6.39 14.87 12.31
C ASP A 30 -6.94 16.17 12.93
N VAL A 31 -7.76 16.03 13.97
CA VAL A 31 -8.44 17.15 14.65
C VAL A 31 -7.49 18.04 15.44
N ASP A 32 -6.31 17.52 15.81
CA ASP A 32 -5.29 18.23 16.57
C ASP A 32 -4.31 18.97 15.66
N GLY A 33 -4.47 18.82 14.35
CA GLY A 33 -3.71 19.53 13.32
C GLY A 33 -2.46 18.82 12.84
N TYR A 34 -2.29 17.54 13.17
CA TYR A 34 -1.16 16.74 12.71
C TYR A 34 -1.46 16.10 11.36
N VAL A 35 -0.40 15.96 10.55
CA VAL A 35 -0.42 15.24 9.27
C VAL A 35 0.44 13.99 9.40
N SER A 36 -0.14 12.84 9.12
CA SER A 36 0.56 11.55 9.04
C SER A 36 0.61 11.07 7.59
N VAL A 37 1.78 10.65 7.12
CA VAL A 37 1.93 9.98 5.82
C VAL A 37 1.54 8.52 6.01
N VAL A 38 0.57 8.05 5.23
CA VAL A 38 0.00 6.70 5.38
C VAL A 38 0.26 5.79 4.18
N ASP A 39 0.49 6.37 3.00
CA ASP A 39 0.73 5.58 1.77
C ASP A 39 1.35 6.45 0.67
N ARG A 40 1.58 5.86 -0.52
CA ARG A 40 1.99 6.54 -1.74
C ARG A 40 1.06 6.19 -2.89
N ILE A 41 0.55 7.21 -3.59
CA ILE A 41 -0.41 7.08 -4.70
C ILE A 41 0.10 6.13 -5.80
N LYS A 42 1.42 6.12 -6.03
CA LYS A 42 2.05 5.28 -7.07
C LYS A 42 2.28 3.83 -6.64
N GLU A 43 2.09 3.50 -5.36
CA GLU A 43 2.40 2.19 -4.78
C GLU A 43 1.14 1.41 -4.36
N LEU A 44 -0.05 1.98 -4.61
CA LEU A 44 -1.34 1.32 -4.38
C LEU A 44 -1.55 0.12 -5.32
N ILE A 45 -2.01 -1.00 -4.75
CA ILE A 45 -2.25 -2.26 -5.46
C ILE A 45 -3.64 -2.23 -6.10
N LYS A 46 -3.74 -2.55 -7.39
CA LYS A 46 -4.99 -2.47 -8.15
C LYS A 46 -5.67 -3.83 -8.22
N VAL A 47 -6.49 -4.13 -7.21
CA VAL A 47 -7.23 -5.40 -7.10
C VAL A 47 -8.67 -5.17 -7.55
N ASN A 48 -9.14 -5.81 -8.62
CA ASN A 48 -10.54 -5.70 -9.09
C ASN A 48 -11.02 -4.26 -9.33
N SER A 49 -10.15 -3.41 -9.88
CA SER A 49 -10.40 -1.96 -10.06
C SER A 49 -10.54 -1.16 -8.75
N LEU A 50 -10.22 -1.76 -7.60
CA LEU A 50 -10.08 -1.09 -6.32
C LEU A 50 -8.62 -0.76 -6.03
N GLN A 51 -8.39 0.32 -5.30
CA GLN A 51 -7.08 0.69 -4.80
C GLN A 51 -6.92 0.13 -3.39
N VAL A 52 -5.97 -0.77 -3.22
CA VAL A 52 -5.68 -1.46 -1.97
C VAL A 52 -4.34 -0.95 -1.44
N SER A 53 -4.34 -0.51 -0.18
CA SER A 53 -3.14 -0.04 0.51
C SER A 53 -2.26 -1.22 0.94
N PRO A 54 -0.99 -1.29 0.53
CA PRO A 54 -0.05 -2.27 1.06
C PRO A 54 0.15 -2.11 2.57
N SER A 55 0.32 -0.87 3.04
CA SER A 55 0.57 -0.53 4.45
C SER A 55 -0.54 -1.05 5.36
N GLU A 56 -1.81 -0.96 4.96
CA GLU A 56 -2.91 -1.50 5.75
C GLU A 56 -2.84 -3.03 5.91
N ILE A 57 -2.42 -3.74 4.86
CA ILE A 57 -2.24 -5.20 4.91
C ILE A 57 -1.03 -5.56 5.79
N GLU A 58 0.06 -4.80 5.66
CA GLU A 58 1.26 -4.92 6.48
C GLU A 58 0.93 -4.74 7.97
N ASP A 59 0.21 -3.68 8.33
CA ASP A 59 -0.23 -3.38 9.70
C ASP A 59 -1.06 -4.50 10.31
N VAL A 60 -1.91 -5.16 9.51
CA VAL A 60 -2.66 -6.34 9.95
C VAL A 60 -1.71 -7.51 10.19
N ILE A 61 -0.83 -7.84 9.23
CA ILE A 61 0.09 -8.98 9.36
C ILE A 61 1.06 -8.79 10.53
N LEU A 62 1.50 -7.56 10.82
CA LEU A 62 2.40 -7.22 11.94
C LEU A 62 1.78 -7.48 13.32
N GLN A 63 0.46 -7.60 13.42
CA GLN A 63 -0.20 -7.97 14.68
C GLN A 63 0.07 -9.43 15.09
N LEU A 64 0.53 -10.27 14.17
CA LEU A 64 0.89 -11.65 14.46
C LEU A 64 2.23 -11.70 15.23
N PRO A 65 2.27 -12.26 16.46
CA PRO A 65 3.43 -12.15 17.33
C PRO A 65 4.69 -12.85 16.79
N GLN A 66 4.56 -13.75 15.81
CA GLN A 66 5.66 -14.46 15.16
C GLN A 66 6.30 -13.66 14.02
N VAL A 67 5.61 -12.64 13.50
CA VAL A 67 6.10 -11.78 12.42
C VAL A 67 7.04 -10.74 13.02
N VAL A 68 8.19 -10.56 12.36
CA VAL A 68 9.20 -9.55 12.71
C VAL A 68 9.06 -8.34 11.80
N GLU A 69 8.88 -8.60 10.51
CA GLU A 69 8.76 -7.58 9.47
C GLU A 69 7.93 -8.16 8.33
N VAL A 70 7.23 -7.29 7.60
CA VAL A 70 6.46 -7.64 6.42
C VAL A 70 6.57 -6.51 5.41
N SER A 71 6.58 -6.87 4.13
CA SER A 71 6.38 -5.95 3.03
C SER A 71 5.40 -6.55 2.04
N VAL A 72 4.43 -5.75 1.61
CA VAL A 72 3.37 -6.15 0.68
C VAL A 72 3.56 -5.39 -0.64
N VAL A 73 3.50 -6.12 -1.75
CA VAL A 73 3.59 -5.53 -3.09
C VAL A 73 2.50 -6.08 -3.99
N GLY A 74 2.07 -5.27 -4.96
CA GLY A 74 1.19 -5.72 -6.02
C GLY A 74 1.95 -6.59 -7.02
N VAL A 75 1.40 -7.76 -7.34
CA VAL A 75 1.89 -8.62 -8.43
C VAL A 75 0.80 -8.82 -9.48
N PRO A 76 1.15 -8.96 -10.78
CA PRO A 76 0.16 -9.23 -11.82
C PRO A 76 -0.66 -10.48 -11.52
N HIS A 77 -1.96 -10.41 -11.77
CA HIS A 77 -2.88 -11.51 -11.52
C HIS A 77 -3.99 -11.54 -12.59
N ASP A 78 -4.17 -12.70 -13.22
CA ASP A 78 -5.01 -12.85 -14.43
C ASP A 78 -6.48 -12.46 -14.22
N MET A 79 -7.01 -12.66 -13.02
CA MET A 79 -8.43 -12.39 -12.73
C MET A 79 -8.69 -10.99 -12.16
N THR A 80 -7.75 -10.47 -11.38
CA THR A 80 -7.96 -9.26 -10.56
C THR A 80 -7.16 -8.06 -11.05
N GLY A 81 -6.37 -8.22 -12.11
CA GLY A 81 -5.37 -7.24 -12.57
C GLY A 81 -4.10 -7.36 -11.75
N GLU A 82 -4.18 -7.05 -10.46
CA GLU A 82 -3.11 -7.27 -9.49
C GLU A 82 -3.64 -8.03 -8.26
N ALA A 83 -2.74 -8.71 -7.56
CA ALA A 83 -2.99 -9.32 -6.26
C ALA A 83 -1.88 -8.91 -5.27
N PRO A 84 -2.21 -8.71 -3.98
CA PRO A 84 -1.20 -8.43 -2.96
C PRO A 84 -0.38 -9.68 -2.68
N ARG A 85 0.94 -9.51 -2.62
CA ARG A 85 1.89 -10.53 -2.18
C ARG A 85 2.67 -10.01 -0.99
N ALA A 86 2.58 -10.73 0.12
CA ALA A 86 3.35 -10.45 1.33
C ALA A 86 4.67 -11.23 1.34
N TYR A 87 5.75 -10.53 1.67
CA TYR A 87 7.06 -11.08 2.02
C TYR A 87 7.26 -10.89 3.52
N ILE A 88 7.49 -11.97 4.26
CA ILE A 88 7.39 -11.97 5.72
C ILE A 88 8.68 -12.53 6.31
N THR A 89 9.27 -11.77 7.24
CA THR A 89 10.36 -12.23 8.11
C THR A 89 9.76 -12.70 9.43
N THR A 90 10.11 -13.92 9.88
CA THR A 90 9.50 -14.53 11.07
C THR A 90 10.58 -14.98 12.06
N LYS A 91 10.28 -14.93 13.37
CA LYS A 91 11.15 -15.45 14.45
C LYS A 91 10.81 -16.88 14.87
N GLY A 92 9.90 -17.53 14.12
CA GLY A 92 9.42 -18.90 14.31
C GLY A 92 8.60 -19.34 13.10
N GLY A 93 8.43 -20.64 12.90
CA GLY A 93 7.64 -21.16 11.78
C GLY A 93 6.16 -20.82 11.92
N ILE A 94 5.71 -19.78 11.22
CA ILE A 94 4.29 -19.50 10.99
C ILE A 94 3.92 -20.07 9.63
N ASP A 95 2.79 -20.76 9.54
CA ASP A 95 2.33 -21.29 8.27
C ASP A 95 1.57 -20.22 7.48
N GLU A 96 1.70 -20.30 6.15
CA GLU A 96 1.07 -19.39 5.20
C GLU A 96 -0.46 -19.32 5.38
N LYS A 97 -1.11 -20.43 5.73
CA LYS A 97 -2.56 -20.48 5.89
C LYS A 97 -3.01 -19.66 7.09
N THR A 98 -2.32 -19.76 8.22
CA THR A 98 -2.59 -18.94 9.41
C THR A 98 -2.52 -17.45 9.08
N VAL A 99 -1.47 -17.01 8.36
CA VAL A 99 -1.35 -15.62 7.93
C VAL A 99 -2.52 -15.23 7.03
N THR A 100 -2.81 -16.04 6.01
CA THR A 100 -3.85 -15.76 5.02
C THR A 100 -5.25 -15.66 5.65
N ILE A 101 -5.58 -16.58 6.57
CA ILE A 101 -6.86 -16.60 7.28
C ILE A 101 -6.99 -15.36 8.19
N TYR A 102 -5.93 -15.05 8.94
CA TYR A 102 -5.94 -13.88 9.82
C TYR A 102 -6.10 -12.57 9.04
N THR A 103 -5.34 -12.39 7.96
CA THR A 103 -5.42 -11.18 7.13
C THR A 103 -6.78 -11.06 6.45
N SER A 104 -7.31 -12.13 5.85
CA SER A 104 -8.61 -12.08 5.15
C SER A 104 -9.82 -11.90 6.09
N SER A 105 -9.72 -12.36 7.34
CA SER A 105 -10.77 -12.14 8.35
C SER A 105 -10.74 -10.72 8.95
N THR A 106 -9.59 -10.05 8.90
CA THR A 106 -9.40 -8.72 9.50
C THR A 106 -9.50 -7.59 8.47
N TYR A 107 -9.04 -7.82 7.24
CA TYR A 107 -9.01 -6.84 6.16
C TYR A 107 -10.08 -7.12 5.10
N THR A 108 -11.21 -6.40 5.19
CA THR A 108 -12.41 -6.67 4.40
C THR A 108 -12.28 -6.31 2.92
N ALA A 109 -11.39 -5.39 2.54
CA ALA A 109 -11.31 -4.87 1.17
C ALA A 109 -10.89 -5.90 0.11
N ILE A 110 -10.31 -7.04 0.52
CA ILE A 110 -9.95 -8.16 -0.38
C ILE A 110 -11.01 -9.29 -0.34
N THR A 111 -11.79 -9.38 0.74
CA THR A 111 -12.63 -10.55 1.04
C THR A 111 -14.01 -10.48 0.37
N GLU A 112 -14.47 -9.30 -0.03
CA GLU A 112 -15.72 -9.15 -0.77
C GLU A 112 -15.55 -9.56 -2.24
N ARG A 113 -15.91 -10.81 -2.54
CA ARG A 113 -16.18 -11.43 -3.87
C ARG A 113 -15.13 -12.38 -4.47
N SER A 114 -14.39 -13.12 -3.65
CA SER A 114 -13.86 -14.43 -4.11
C SER A 114 -14.94 -15.50 -4.32
N SER A 115 -16.23 -15.14 -4.20
CA SER A 115 -17.40 -16.01 -4.26
C SER A 115 -18.40 -15.67 -5.38
N LEU A 116 -17.95 -15.04 -6.47
CA LEU A 116 -18.68 -14.95 -7.73
C LEU A 116 -17.96 -15.69 -8.86
#